data_AF-A0A090S1A6-F1
#
_entry.id   AF-A0A090S1A6-F1
#
_cell.length_a   1.000
_cell.length_b   1.000
_cell.length_c   1.000
_cell.angle_alpha   90.00
_cell.angle_beta   90.00
_cell.angle_gamma   90.00
#
_symmetry.space_group_name_H-M   'P 1'
#
loop_
_entity.id
_entity.type
_entity.pdbx_description
1 polymer ?
#
loop_
_entity_poly.entity_id
_entity_poly.type
_entity_poly.pdbx_seq_one_letter_code
_entity_poly.pdbx_strand_id
1 'polypeptide(L)'
;MKALAHSLNIPAHETVVYSGDFNVNKRKFPDDYQQMIANLSAIEPMYSGYTESTFDPRINDFAGEALSGGENIEYLDYVMVSNEFGQRTSNDNRVDIPRSTDDSLWKHYNLSDHFPVVAEIKP
;
A
#
# COMPACT_ATOMS: atom_id res chain seq x y z
N MET A 1 3.40 -13.62 6.04
CA MET A 1 3.74 -12.48 6.92
C MET A 1 3.36 -12.74 8.38
N LYS A 2 2.07 -12.87 8.72
CA LYS A 2 1.62 -13.17 10.10
C LYS A 2 2.35 -14.34 10.76
N ALA A 3 2.39 -15.51 10.12
CA ALA A 3 3.08 -16.69 10.67
C ALA A 3 4.58 -16.44 10.98
N LEU A 4 5.25 -15.64 10.15
CA LEU A 4 6.64 -15.24 10.39
C LEU A 4 6.73 -14.33 11.62
N ALA A 5 5.87 -13.32 11.76
CA ALA A 5 5.86 -12.45 12.93
C ALA A 5 5.71 -13.23 14.25
N HIS A 6 4.81 -14.22 14.27
CA HIS A 6 4.65 -15.13 15.42
C HIS A 6 5.90 -15.96 15.71
N SER A 7 6.62 -16.41 14.69
CA SER A 7 7.85 -17.20 14.88
C SER A 7 9.04 -16.40 15.43
N LEU A 8 8.99 -15.07 15.36
CA LEU A 8 10.09 -14.19 15.77
C LEU A 8 10.07 -13.84 17.27
N ASN A 9 9.09 -14.31 18.04
CA ASN A 9 8.93 -14.00 19.47
C ASN A 9 8.95 -12.49 19.77
N ILE A 10 8.32 -11.69 18.91
CA ILE A 10 8.26 -10.23 19.06
C ILE A 10 7.49 -9.89 20.34
N PRO A 11 8.00 -9.00 21.22
CA PRO A 11 7.26 -8.57 22.41
C PRO A 11 5.89 -8.00 22.06
N ALA A 12 4.86 -8.40 22.81
CA ALA A 12 3.47 -8.04 22.51
C ALA A 12 3.16 -6.53 22.57
N HIS A 13 4.06 -5.71 23.14
CA HIS A 13 3.92 -4.25 23.21
C HIS A 13 4.63 -3.51 22.06
N GLU A 14 5.43 -4.21 21.25
CA GLU A 14 6.07 -3.65 20.06
C GLU A 14 5.12 -3.73 18.86
N THR A 15 5.09 -2.70 18.02
CA THR A 15 4.22 -2.68 16.85
C THR A 15 4.81 -3.50 15.72
N VAL A 16 3.95 -4.29 15.08
CA VAL A 16 4.28 -5.03 13.86
C VAL A 16 3.53 -4.40 12.68
N VAL A 17 4.28 -4.10 11.62
CA VAL A 17 3.77 -3.52 10.37
C VAL A 17 4.02 -4.50 9.22
N TYR A 18 3.01 -4.69 8.37
CA TYR A 18 3.10 -5.41 7.10
C TYR A 18 2.91 -4.39 5.98
N SER A 19 3.90 -4.21 5.11
CA SER A 19 3.86 -3.16 4.09
C SER A 19 4.42 -3.57 2.75
N GLY A 20 3.91 -2.98 1.68
CA GLY A 20 4.37 -3.16 0.31
C GLY A 20 3.22 -3.20 -0.68
N ASP A 21 3.52 -3.67 -1.89
CA ASP A 21 2.52 -4.08 -2.88
C ASP A 21 1.99 -5.47 -2.52
N PHE A 22 0.72 -5.55 -2.12
CA PHE A 22 0.06 -6.81 -1.78
C PHE A 22 -0.59 -7.47 -3.01
N ASN A 23 -0.68 -6.76 -4.14
CA ASN A 23 -1.43 -7.18 -5.33
C ASN A 23 -2.90 -7.56 -5.03
N VAL A 24 -3.48 -6.99 -3.96
CA VAL A 24 -4.88 -7.16 -3.61
C VAL A 24 -5.58 -5.84 -3.87
N ASN A 25 -6.46 -5.80 -4.87
CA ASN A 25 -7.11 -4.57 -5.27
C ASN A 25 -8.21 -4.17 -4.26
N LYS A 26 -8.13 -2.98 -3.66
CA LYS A 26 -9.17 -2.49 -2.72
C LYS A 26 -10.53 -2.28 -3.39
N ARG A 27 -10.52 -1.94 -4.68
CA ARG A 27 -11.70 -1.44 -5.42
C ARG A 27 -12.33 -2.52 -6.31
N LYS A 28 -11.64 -3.65 -6.50
CA LYS A 28 -12.15 -4.84 -7.21
C LYS A 28 -12.13 -6.01 -6.24
N PHE A 29 -13.07 -6.95 -6.37
CA PHE A 29 -13.13 -8.15 -5.53
C PHE A 29 -13.09 -7.85 -4.01
N PRO A 30 -14.14 -7.23 -3.44
CA PRO A 30 -14.17 -6.86 -2.01
C PRO A 30 -13.82 -7.99 -1.04
N ASP A 31 -14.16 -9.23 -1.41
CA ASP A 31 -13.85 -10.42 -0.61
C ASP A 31 -12.34 -10.65 -0.48
N ASP A 32 -11.54 -10.40 -1.51
CA ASP A 32 -10.08 -10.58 -1.47
C ASP A 32 -9.44 -9.55 -0.54
N TYR A 33 -9.91 -8.31 -0.59
CA TYR A 33 -9.46 -7.24 0.28
C TYR A 33 -9.76 -7.52 1.76
N GLN A 34 -10.99 -7.94 2.07
CA GLN A 34 -11.37 -8.32 3.44
C GLN A 34 -10.63 -9.58 3.91
N GLN A 35 -10.42 -10.56 3.02
CA GLN A 35 -9.62 -11.75 3.32
C GLN A 35 -8.16 -11.40 3.60
N MET A 36 -7.55 -10.47 2.87
CA MET A 36 -6.19 -10.00 3.16
C MET A 36 -6.09 -9.46 4.60
N ILE A 37 -7.02 -8.58 5.00
CA ILE A 37 -7.04 -8.02 6.36
C ILE A 37 -7.18 -9.13 7.40
N ALA A 38 -8.11 -10.07 7.19
CA ALA A 38 -8.34 -11.19 8.10
C ALA A 38 -7.12 -12.12 8.22
N ASN A 39 -6.52 -12.50 7.09
CA ASN A 39 -5.35 -13.38 7.00
C ASN A 39 -4.12 -12.78 7.69
N LEU A 40 -3.95 -11.47 7.60
CA LEU A 40 -2.88 -10.74 8.30
C LEU A 40 -3.22 -10.45 9.77
N SER A 41 -4.50 -10.57 10.14
CA SER A 41 -5.04 -10.05 11.39
C SER A 41 -4.60 -8.62 11.61
N ALA A 42 -4.88 -7.77 10.61
CA ALA A 42 -4.50 -6.38 10.58
C ALA A 42 -5.68 -5.45 10.90
N ILE A 43 -5.36 -4.22 11.25
CA ILE A 43 -6.32 -3.12 11.41
C ILE A 43 -6.40 -2.39 10.06
N GLU A 44 -7.62 -2.24 9.53
CA GLU A 44 -7.84 -1.46 8.31
C GLU A 44 -7.42 0.02 8.55
N PRO A 45 -6.54 0.60 7.71
CA PRO A 45 -6.14 1.98 7.87
C PRO A 45 -7.21 2.95 7.39
N MET A 46 -7.08 4.21 7.79
CA MET A 46 -7.69 5.33 7.09
C MET A 46 -6.93 5.58 5.79
N TYR A 47 -7.64 6.07 4.77
CA TYR A 47 -7.07 6.34 3.46
C TYR A 47 -7.18 7.82 3.13
N SER A 48 -6.06 8.44 2.75
CA SER A 48 -5.98 9.86 2.43
C SER A 48 -5.12 10.12 1.18
N GLY A 49 -5.02 11.38 0.75
CA GLY A 49 -4.30 11.75 -0.48
C GLY A 49 -5.04 11.30 -1.75
N TYR A 50 -4.34 10.71 -2.71
CA TYR A 50 -4.94 10.17 -3.93
C TYR A 50 -5.55 8.78 -3.69
N THR A 51 -6.78 8.75 -3.16
CA THR A 51 -7.41 7.51 -2.70
C THR A 51 -7.97 6.61 -3.81
N GLU A 52 -7.92 7.04 -5.07
CA GLU A 52 -8.45 6.29 -6.21
C GLU A 52 -7.64 5.00 -6.45
N SER A 53 -6.31 5.08 -6.41
CA SER A 53 -5.41 3.98 -6.79
C SER A 53 -3.96 4.27 -6.37
N THR A 54 -3.17 3.19 -6.29
CA THR A 54 -1.71 3.26 -6.18
C THR A 54 -1.06 2.90 -7.51
N PHE A 55 -1.80 2.29 -8.44
CA PHE A 55 -1.41 2.01 -9.81
C PHE A 55 -2.46 2.62 -10.77
N ASP A 56 -2.06 3.58 -11.61
CA ASP A 56 -3.02 4.33 -12.45
C ASP A 56 -2.44 4.78 -13.80
N PRO A 57 -2.75 4.08 -14.90
CA PRO A 57 -2.26 4.43 -16.24
C PRO A 57 -2.85 5.75 -16.78
N ARG A 58 -3.89 6.32 -16.14
CA ARG A 58 -4.48 7.60 -16.58
C ARG A 58 -3.59 8.80 -16.26
N ILE A 59 -2.73 8.67 -15.25
CA ILE A 59 -1.92 9.77 -14.71
C ILE A 59 -0.46 9.37 -14.41
N ASN A 60 -0.09 8.14 -14.76
CA ASN A 60 1.25 7.59 -14.68
C ASN A 60 1.56 6.78 -15.95
N ASP A 61 2.38 7.35 -16.83
CA ASP A 61 2.68 6.72 -18.12
C ASP A 61 3.42 5.39 -17.96
N PHE A 62 4.14 5.17 -16.85
CA PHE A 62 4.81 3.89 -16.58
C PHE A 62 3.84 2.74 -16.29
N ALA A 63 2.64 3.02 -15.78
CA ALA A 63 1.60 2.02 -15.50
C ALA A 63 0.87 1.55 -16.78
N GLY A 64 0.86 2.38 -17.82
CA GLY A 64 0.17 2.09 -19.10
C GLY A 64 0.90 1.12 -20.02
N GLU A 65 2.15 0.78 -19.71
CA GLU A 65 2.95 -0.14 -20.52
C GLU A 65 2.39 -1.57 -20.49
N ALA A 66 2.43 -2.26 -21.64
CA ALA A 66 1.77 -3.56 -21.83
C ALA A 66 2.25 -4.69 -20.90
N LEU A 67 3.43 -4.54 -20.29
CA LEU A 67 4.03 -5.49 -19.35
C LEU A 67 3.87 -5.09 -17.87
N SER A 68 3.29 -3.91 -17.58
CA SER A 68 3.11 -3.39 -16.22
C SER A 68 1.69 -3.63 -15.71
N GLY A 69 0.66 -3.19 -16.46
CA GLY A 69 -0.74 -3.42 -16.04
C GLY A 69 -1.82 -2.99 -17.04
N GLY A 70 -1.43 -2.43 -18.19
CA GLY A 70 -2.35 -2.03 -19.25
C GLY A 70 -3.29 -0.91 -18.82
N GLU A 71 -4.60 -1.11 -18.96
CA GLU A 71 -5.63 -0.10 -18.64
C GLU A 71 -6.19 -0.21 -17.21
N ASN A 72 -5.60 -1.07 -16.36
CA ASN A 72 -6.12 -1.31 -15.02
C ASN A 72 -5.84 -0.15 -14.06
N ILE A 73 -6.86 0.24 -13.30
CA ILE A 73 -6.76 1.22 -12.21
C ILE A 73 -6.91 0.47 -10.90
N GLU A 74 -5.85 0.44 -10.09
CA GLU A 74 -5.75 -0.50 -8.97
C GLU A 74 -5.17 0.14 -7.72
N TYR A 75 -5.72 -0.24 -6.57
CA TYR A 75 -5.18 0.13 -5.27
C TYR A 75 -4.58 -1.12 -4.67
N LEU A 76 -3.25 -1.23 -4.66
CA LEU A 76 -2.51 -2.47 -4.41
C LEU A 76 -1.50 -2.36 -3.27
N ASP A 77 -1.06 -1.14 -2.97
CA ASP A 77 -0.01 -0.87 -2.00
C ASP A 77 -0.59 -0.45 -0.65
N TYR A 78 -0.09 -1.05 0.43
CA TYR A 78 -0.61 -0.82 1.78
C TYR A 78 0.50 -0.80 2.82
N VAL A 79 0.22 -0.13 3.94
CA VAL A 79 0.98 -0.23 5.19
C VAL A 79 -0.01 -0.60 6.30
N MET A 80 -0.07 -1.89 6.61
CA MET A 80 -1.02 -2.51 7.53
C MET A 80 -0.39 -2.70 8.91
N VAL A 81 -1.12 -2.37 9.98
CA VAL A 81 -0.68 -2.62 11.37
C VAL A 81 -1.34 -3.89 11.88
N SER A 82 -0.55 -4.79 12.49
CA SER A 82 -1.10 -6.01 13.10
C SER A 82 -1.96 -5.70 14.31
N ASN A 83 -3.11 -6.38 14.40
CA ASN A 83 -4.02 -6.37 15.54
C ASN A 83 -3.59 -7.33 16.68
N GLU A 84 -2.48 -8.05 16.54
CA GLU A 84 -2.04 -9.07 17.53
C GLU A 84 -0.85 -8.60 18.37
N PHE A 85 -0.24 -7.47 18.01
CA PHE A 85 0.94 -6.90 18.67
C PHE A 85 0.64 -5.48 19.19
N GLY A 86 1.68 -4.70 19.49
CA GLY A 86 1.58 -3.37 20.10
C GLY A 86 0.59 -2.47 19.36
N GLN A 87 -0.60 -2.32 19.95
CA GLN A 87 -1.75 -1.63 19.38
C GLN A 87 -1.45 -0.15 19.14
N ARG A 88 -2.14 0.40 18.15
CA ARG A 88 -2.05 1.80 17.72
C ARG A 88 -3.43 2.39 17.59
N THR A 89 -3.60 3.63 18.01
CA THR A 89 -4.89 4.31 17.94
C THR A 89 -5.26 4.76 16.52
N SER A 90 -4.25 4.97 15.66
CA SER A 90 -4.49 5.33 14.27
C SER A 90 -3.41 4.81 13.32
N ASN A 91 -3.82 4.54 12.09
CA ASN A 91 -2.97 4.28 10.93
C ASN A 91 -3.61 4.98 9.71
N ASP A 92 -2.98 6.01 9.18
CA ASP A 92 -3.40 6.68 7.94
C ASP A 92 -2.44 6.30 6.82
N ASN A 93 -2.98 5.82 5.69
CA ASN A 93 -2.24 5.51 4.47
C ASN A 93 -2.56 6.59 3.43
N ARG A 94 -1.61 7.49 3.21
CA ARG A 94 -1.70 8.56 2.24
C ARG A 94 -1.00 8.19 0.94
N VAL A 95 -1.71 8.20 -0.18
CA VAL A 95 -1.08 8.05 -1.50
C VAL A 95 -0.61 9.42 -1.97
N ASP A 96 0.70 9.54 -2.18
CA ASP A 96 1.32 10.75 -2.72
C ASP A 96 1.62 10.55 -4.22
N ILE A 97 1.50 11.61 -5.02
CA ILE A 97 1.87 11.60 -6.46
C ILE A 97 3.12 12.47 -6.64
N PRO A 98 4.30 12.01 -6.19
CA PRO A 98 5.52 12.76 -6.40
C PRO A 98 5.86 12.78 -7.89
N ARG A 99 6.34 13.93 -8.35
CA ARG A 99 6.92 14.08 -9.68
C ARG A 99 8.31 14.67 -9.59
N SER A 100 9.17 14.29 -10.52
CA SER A 100 10.52 14.83 -10.66
C SER A 100 10.71 15.44 -12.05
N THR A 101 11.58 16.43 -12.11
CA THR A 101 12.07 17.05 -13.35
C THR A 101 13.54 16.72 -13.61
N ASP A 102 14.07 15.71 -12.91
CA ASP A 102 15.42 15.24 -13.10
C ASP A 102 15.63 14.71 -14.52
N ASP A 103 16.73 15.10 -15.16
CA ASP A 103 17.05 14.77 -16.55
C ASP A 103 17.13 13.25 -16.79
N SER A 104 17.42 12.44 -15.76
CA SER A 104 17.43 10.98 -15.87
C SER A 104 16.05 10.38 -16.18
N LEU A 105 14.97 11.13 -15.93
CA LEU A 105 13.59 10.74 -16.22
C LEU A 105 13.08 11.38 -17.51
N TRP A 106 13.95 11.87 -18.41
CA TRP A 106 13.58 12.61 -19.62
C TRP A 106 12.33 12.06 -20.36
N LYS A 107 11.32 12.94 -20.54
CA LYS A 107 9.95 12.68 -21.07
C LYS A 107 8.98 11.94 -20.14
N HIS A 108 9.42 11.52 -18.97
CA HIS A 108 8.60 11.03 -17.88
C HIS A 108 8.73 11.97 -16.68
N TYR A 109 7.74 11.93 -15.79
CA TYR A 109 7.77 12.73 -14.55
C TYR A 109 7.48 11.90 -13.31
N ASN A 110 7.00 10.66 -13.49
CA ASN A 110 6.75 9.71 -12.42
C ASN A 110 8.05 9.01 -12.01
N LEU A 111 8.09 8.43 -10.81
CA LEU A 111 9.29 7.77 -10.25
C LEU A 111 9.25 6.24 -10.37
N SER A 112 8.06 5.69 -10.58
CA SER A 112 7.74 4.28 -10.70
C SER A 112 6.37 4.18 -11.40
N ASP A 113 5.94 2.98 -11.81
CA ASP A 113 4.57 2.69 -12.25
C ASP A 113 3.54 2.69 -11.09
N HIS A 114 4.01 2.45 -9.87
CA HIS A 114 3.25 2.66 -8.63
C HIS A 114 3.50 4.03 -7.97
N PHE A 115 2.46 4.59 -7.38
CA PHE A 115 2.55 5.71 -6.46
C PHE A 115 2.90 5.23 -5.04
N PRO A 116 3.77 5.94 -4.32
CA PRO A 116 4.13 5.57 -2.96
C PRO A 116 2.97 5.79 -1.98
N VAL A 117 2.91 4.92 -0.97
CA VAL A 117 2.03 5.07 0.20
C VAL A 117 2.87 5.53 1.40
N VAL A 118 2.51 6.67 1.97
CA VAL A 118 3.08 7.21 3.20
C VAL A 118 2.16 6.89 4.36
N ALA A 119 2.70 6.27 5.42
CA ALA A 119 1.92 5.90 6.60
C ALA A 119 2.20 6.82 7.80
N GLU A 120 1.13 7.32 8.44
CA GLU A 120 1.20 7.97 9.75
C GLU A 120 0.55 7.06 10.82
N ILE A 121 1.38 6.48 11.68
CA ILE A 121 0.96 5.55 12.73
C ILE A 121 1.14 6.23 14.09
N LYS A 122 0.05 6.35 14.87
CA LYS A 122 0.05 7.05 16.18
C LYS A 122 -0.15 6.08 17.34
N PRO A 123 0.46 6.36 18.51
CA PRO A 123 0.32 5.53 19.70
C PRO A 123 -1.13 5.37 20.14
#